data_AF-A0A7Y2EAM4-F1
#
_entry.id   AF-A0A7Y2EAM4-F1
#
_cell.length_a   1.000
_cell.length_b   1.000
_cell.length_c   1.000
_cell.angle_alpha   90.00
_cell.angle_beta   90.00
_cell.angle_gamma   90.00
#
_symmetry.space_group_name_H-M   'P 1'
#
loop_
_entity.id
_entity.type
_entity.pdbx_description
1 polymer ?
#
loop_
_entity_poly.entity_id
_entity_poly.type
_entity_poly.pdbx_seq_one_letter_code
_entity_poly.pdbx_strand_id
1 'polypeptide(L)'
;MLDAALHKAHGYAPEFGGGLSNHAPMVMEVMEALGQKARIPDWLEHYKSQLEPFPSTDSQSGSPTLGNPSHVPSWLAHWREEIQQSGYENTLRDALPRLLPGISASAGHGLLRVAHATRSLERHQTPERLEELAHGLTYWSTTFARLPGVAGSKGNQNPLSALKTLKLVPPESRSKEGLIQPRLQVLERTPDFKHLVNQVQAEDPEFLDQLTELFARIFLNHHGSHGVVFLHAFTGPSALRLLESYLSREDTVRALKYA
;
A
#
# COMPACT_ATOMS: atom_id res chain seq x y z
N MET A 1 -19.47 4.84 15.28
CA MET A 1 -18.21 5.11 16.03
C MET A 1 -17.02 5.18 15.09
N LEU A 2 -16.76 4.14 14.28
CA LEU A 2 -15.72 4.20 13.26
C LEU A 2 -15.99 5.31 12.23
N ASP A 3 -17.22 5.39 11.68
CA ASP A 3 -17.52 6.35 10.60
C ASP A 3 -17.30 7.81 11.02
N ALA A 4 -17.77 8.20 12.22
CA ALA A 4 -17.50 9.53 12.78
C ALA A 4 -16.00 9.80 13.03
N ALA A 5 -15.21 8.77 13.32
CA ALA A 5 -13.77 8.89 13.51
C ALA A 5 -13.02 8.97 12.17
N LEU A 6 -13.48 8.23 11.14
CA LEU A 6 -13.00 8.36 9.76
C LEU A 6 -13.24 9.78 9.25
N HIS A 7 -14.45 10.31 9.41
CA HIS A 7 -14.78 11.69 9.02
C HIS A 7 -13.80 12.72 9.62
N LYS A 8 -13.41 12.56 10.90
CA LYS A 8 -12.37 13.39 11.51
C LYS A 8 -10.99 13.14 10.90
N ALA A 9 -10.63 11.88 10.67
CA ALA A 9 -9.32 11.50 10.13
C ALA A 9 -9.10 11.98 8.68
N HIS A 10 -10.18 12.14 7.89
CA HIS A 10 -10.13 12.69 6.53
C HIS A 10 -9.65 14.14 6.48
N GLY A 11 -9.71 14.86 7.61
CA GLY A 11 -9.13 16.20 7.76
C GLY A 11 -7.60 16.25 7.84
N TYR A 12 -6.92 15.10 7.79
CA TYR A 12 -5.46 15.01 7.90
C TYR A 12 -4.81 14.43 6.64
N ALA A 13 -3.60 14.89 6.35
CA ALA A 13 -2.79 14.44 5.23
C ALA A 13 -2.48 12.93 5.31
N PRO A 14 -2.21 12.28 4.16
CA PRO A 14 -1.82 10.87 4.13
C PRO A 14 -0.44 10.60 4.74
N GLU A 15 0.41 11.64 4.84
CA GLU A 15 1.73 11.59 5.48
C GLU A 15 1.89 12.78 6.43
N PHE A 16 2.80 12.64 7.41
CA PHE A 16 3.22 13.68 8.34
C PHE A 16 4.71 13.53 8.65
N GLY A 17 5.34 14.52 9.30
CA GLY A 17 6.69 14.40 9.84
C GLY A 17 7.76 14.06 8.80
N GLY A 18 7.60 14.56 7.56
CA GLY A 18 8.55 14.35 6.47
C GLY A 18 8.44 12.99 5.77
N GLY A 19 7.26 12.34 5.78
CA GLY A 19 6.98 11.12 5.01
C GLY A 19 6.57 9.90 5.84
N LEU A 20 6.25 10.10 7.13
CA LEU A 20 5.62 9.06 7.95
C LEU A 20 4.16 8.92 7.54
N SER A 21 3.72 7.70 7.26
CA SER A 21 2.34 7.43 6.87
C SER A 21 1.36 7.69 8.01
N ASN A 22 0.24 8.32 7.71
CA ASN A 22 -0.88 8.47 8.64
C ASN A 22 -1.61 7.10 8.79
N HIS A 23 -1.47 6.49 9.96
CA HIS A 23 -2.01 5.16 10.25
C HIS A 23 -3.44 5.19 10.80
N ALA A 24 -3.99 6.38 11.10
CA ALA A 24 -5.27 6.53 11.78
C ALA A 24 -6.39 5.64 11.21
N PRO A 25 -6.73 5.70 9.92
CA PRO A 25 -7.85 4.93 9.39
C PRO A 25 -7.64 3.41 9.50
N MET A 26 -6.42 2.93 9.26
CA MET A 26 -6.08 1.51 9.34
C MET A 26 -6.17 0.98 10.77
N VAL A 27 -5.63 1.72 11.74
CA VAL A 27 -5.70 1.33 13.16
C VAL A 27 -7.14 1.34 13.66
N MET A 28 -7.91 2.37 13.34
CA MET A 28 -9.32 2.45 13.76
C MET A 28 -10.17 1.33 13.13
N GLU A 29 -9.92 0.98 11.86
CA GLU A 29 -10.57 -0.15 11.21
C GLU A 29 -10.24 -1.48 11.90
N VAL A 30 -8.98 -1.70 12.28
CA VAL A 30 -8.55 -2.88 13.04
C VAL A 30 -9.19 -2.91 14.43
N MET A 31 -9.24 -1.76 15.12
CA MET A 31 -9.91 -1.66 16.42
C MET A 31 -11.39 -2.03 16.30
N GLU A 32 -12.07 -1.61 15.23
CA GLU A 32 -13.44 -2.06 14.95
C GLU A 32 -13.50 -3.58 14.74
N ALA A 33 -12.63 -4.13 13.88
CA ALA A 33 -12.62 -5.56 13.56
C ALA A 33 -12.37 -6.44 14.79
N LEU A 34 -11.58 -5.95 15.76
CA LEU A 34 -11.30 -6.61 17.03
C LEU A 34 -12.32 -6.33 18.14
N GLY A 35 -13.45 -5.68 17.82
CA GLY A 35 -14.50 -5.36 18.80
C GLY A 35 -14.15 -4.24 19.78
N GLN A 36 -13.08 -3.48 19.52
CA GLN A 36 -12.56 -2.40 20.36
C GLN A 36 -13.07 -1.01 19.93
N LYS A 37 -14.26 -0.93 19.30
CA LYS A 37 -14.83 0.32 18.75
C LYS A 37 -14.93 1.45 19.78
N ALA A 38 -15.20 1.11 21.04
CA ALA A 38 -15.34 2.08 22.13
C ALA A 38 -14.04 2.85 22.44
N ARG A 39 -12.88 2.31 22.08
CA ARG A 39 -11.56 2.93 22.31
C ARG A 39 -11.12 3.87 21.18
N ILE A 40 -11.82 3.86 20.04
CA ILE A 40 -11.45 4.63 18.86
C ILE A 40 -11.38 6.15 19.13
N PRO A 41 -12.37 6.78 19.80
CA PRO A 41 -12.35 8.23 20.01
C PRO A 41 -11.12 8.69 20.79
N ASP A 42 -10.87 8.09 21.96
CA ASP A 42 -9.74 8.45 22.83
C ASP A 42 -8.39 8.20 22.14
N TRP A 43 -8.29 7.09 21.41
CA TRP A 43 -7.08 6.79 20.65
C TRP A 43 -6.82 7.82 19.54
N LEU A 44 -7.85 8.20 18.78
CA LEU A 44 -7.72 9.20 17.71
C LEU A 44 -7.36 10.58 18.26
N GLU A 45 -7.96 10.98 19.39
CA GLU A 45 -7.66 12.26 20.03
C GLU A 45 -6.18 12.37 20.44
N HIS A 46 -5.57 11.27 20.89
CA HIS A 46 -4.13 11.22 21.15
C HIS A 46 -3.31 11.17 19.85
N TYR A 47 -3.69 10.31 18.91
CA TYR A 47 -2.91 10.09 17.69
C TYR A 47 -2.86 11.32 16.77
N LYS A 48 -3.93 12.13 16.73
CA LYS A 48 -4.05 13.26 15.80
C LYS A 48 -3.10 14.43 16.09
N SER A 49 -2.48 14.49 17.27
CA SER A 49 -1.61 15.61 17.65
C SER A 49 -0.32 15.70 16.83
N GLN A 50 0.09 14.61 16.17
CA GLN A 50 1.27 14.56 15.31
C GLN A 50 0.92 14.72 13.81
N LEU A 51 -0.37 14.69 13.47
CA LEU A 51 -0.80 14.65 12.08
C LEU A 51 -0.82 16.05 11.48
N GLU A 52 -0.45 16.11 10.21
CA GLU A 52 -0.52 17.34 9.42
C GLU A 52 -1.92 17.49 8.80
N PRO A 53 -2.44 18.73 8.68
CA PRO A 53 -3.75 18.97 8.09
C PRO A 53 -3.77 18.54 6.62
N PHE A 54 -4.93 18.12 6.13
CA PHE A 54 -5.12 17.82 4.72
C PHE A 54 -4.86 19.08 3.87
N PRO A 55 -4.15 18.98 2.73
CA PRO A 55 -3.82 20.14 1.91
C PRO A 55 -5.08 20.81 1.34
N SER A 56 -5.05 22.14 1.21
CA SER A 56 -6.18 22.90 0.64
C SER A 56 -6.52 22.44 -0.78
N THR A 57 -7.81 22.46 -1.09
CA THR A 57 -8.40 22.12 -2.39
C THR A 57 -8.42 23.27 -3.39
N ASP A 58 -7.97 24.48 -3.01
CA ASP A 58 -8.34 25.72 -3.69
C ASP A 58 -7.66 25.99 -5.05
N SER A 59 -6.75 25.14 -5.52
CA SER A 59 -5.93 25.50 -6.70
C SER A 59 -5.43 24.33 -7.53
N GLN A 60 -6.31 23.45 -8.01
CA GLN A 60 -5.88 22.40 -8.94
C GLN A 60 -6.83 22.28 -10.12
N SER A 61 -6.35 22.70 -11.30
CA SER A 61 -7.00 22.47 -12.58
C SER A 61 -6.21 21.44 -13.38
N GLY A 62 -6.87 20.38 -13.86
CA GLY A 62 -6.28 19.39 -14.75
C GLY A 62 -6.26 17.97 -14.19
N SER A 63 -5.99 17.00 -15.06
CA SER A 63 -5.92 15.58 -14.70
C SER A 63 -4.70 15.32 -13.79
N PRO A 64 -4.88 14.67 -12.64
CA PRO A 64 -3.78 14.42 -11.73
C PRO A 64 -2.78 13.41 -12.32
N THR A 65 -1.49 13.70 -12.16
CA THR A 65 -0.38 12.81 -12.53
C THR A 65 -0.02 11.85 -11.40
N LEU A 66 0.27 10.58 -11.73
CA LEU A 66 0.74 9.57 -10.77
C LEU A 66 2.12 9.94 -10.23
N GLY A 67 2.37 9.62 -8.96
CA GLY A 67 3.66 9.84 -8.30
C GLY A 67 3.96 11.31 -8.00
N ASN A 68 2.95 12.18 -8.04
CA ASN A 68 3.09 13.58 -7.66
C ASN A 68 2.32 13.91 -6.36
N PRO A 69 3.02 14.09 -5.23
CA PRO A 69 2.42 14.47 -3.94
C PRO A 69 1.67 15.80 -3.97
N SER A 70 2.01 16.73 -4.88
CA SER A 70 1.30 18.01 -4.99
C SER A 70 -0.13 17.86 -5.51
N HIS A 71 -0.49 16.69 -6.05
CA HIS A 71 -1.82 16.41 -6.61
C HIS A 71 -2.77 15.69 -5.65
N VAL A 72 -2.49 15.65 -4.34
CA VAL A 72 -3.36 15.00 -3.34
C VAL A 72 -4.83 15.44 -3.46
N PRO A 73 -5.18 16.75 -3.49
CA PRO A 73 -6.57 17.16 -3.64
C PRO A 73 -7.22 16.71 -4.95
N SER A 74 -6.48 16.77 -6.06
CA SER A 74 -6.97 16.39 -7.39
C SER A 74 -7.21 14.89 -7.51
N TRP A 75 -6.31 14.08 -6.96
CA TRP A 75 -6.50 12.63 -6.89
C TRP A 75 -7.70 12.26 -6.04
N LEU A 76 -7.94 12.96 -4.93
CA LEU A 76 -9.11 12.72 -4.09
C LEU A 76 -10.41 13.07 -4.82
N ALA A 77 -10.46 14.20 -5.51
CA ALA A 77 -11.62 14.56 -6.34
C ALA A 77 -11.89 13.51 -7.43
N HIS A 78 -10.84 13.07 -8.13
CA HIS A 78 -10.94 12.03 -9.15
C HIS A 78 -11.51 10.72 -8.57
N TRP A 79 -10.95 10.20 -7.48
CA TRP A 79 -11.42 8.93 -6.91
C TRP A 79 -12.83 9.01 -6.32
N ARG A 80 -13.22 10.15 -5.75
CA ARG A 80 -14.61 10.39 -5.33
C ARG A 80 -15.57 10.30 -6.52
N GLU A 81 -15.21 10.93 -7.64
CA GLU A 81 -16.01 10.90 -8.87
C GLU A 81 -16.12 9.49 -9.43
N GLU A 82 -15.02 8.75 -9.55
CA GLU A 82 -15.02 7.36 -10.02
C GLU A 82 -15.88 6.44 -9.15
N ILE A 83 -15.77 6.56 -7.81
CA ILE A 83 -16.57 5.77 -6.86
C ILE A 83 -18.05 6.14 -6.99
N GLN A 84 -18.37 7.42 -7.15
CA GLN A 84 -19.75 7.89 -7.31
C GLN A 84 -20.38 7.40 -8.63
N GLN A 85 -19.62 7.38 -9.72
CA GLN A 85 -20.13 7.04 -11.04
C GLN A 85 -20.22 5.53 -11.26
N SER A 86 -19.23 4.76 -10.81
CA SER A 86 -19.10 3.34 -11.15
C SER A 86 -19.29 2.39 -9.96
N GLY A 87 -19.35 2.91 -8.74
CA GLY A 87 -19.34 2.09 -7.52
C GLY A 87 -17.92 1.62 -7.17
N TYR A 88 -17.68 1.38 -5.89
CA TYR A 88 -16.33 1.14 -5.38
C TYR A 88 -15.70 -0.15 -5.91
N GLU A 89 -16.49 -1.19 -6.18
CA GLU A 89 -15.99 -2.45 -6.72
C GLU A 89 -15.42 -2.28 -8.14
N ASN A 90 -16.10 -1.51 -8.99
CA ASN A 90 -15.63 -1.23 -10.34
C ASN A 90 -14.42 -0.28 -10.30
N THR A 91 -14.44 0.73 -9.44
CA THR A 91 -13.28 1.60 -9.22
C THR A 91 -12.04 0.79 -8.83
N LEU A 92 -12.18 -0.19 -7.92
CA LEU A 92 -11.07 -1.10 -7.55
C LEU A 92 -10.59 -1.92 -8.75
N ARG A 93 -11.50 -2.53 -9.51
CA ARG A 93 -11.15 -3.33 -10.71
C ARG A 93 -10.35 -2.51 -11.73
N ASP A 94 -10.65 -1.24 -11.88
CA ASP A 94 -9.95 -0.35 -12.82
C ASP A 94 -8.66 0.25 -12.26
N ALA A 95 -8.63 0.56 -10.96
CA ALA A 95 -7.51 1.22 -10.31
C ALA A 95 -6.35 0.25 -10.03
N LEU A 96 -6.64 -0.95 -9.53
CA LEU A 96 -5.60 -1.87 -9.04
C LEU A 96 -4.58 -2.24 -10.13
N PRO A 97 -4.96 -2.64 -11.37
CA PRO A 97 -3.98 -2.95 -12.42
C PRO A 97 -3.02 -1.80 -12.73
N ARG A 98 -3.49 -0.55 -12.58
CA ARG A 98 -2.68 0.67 -12.83
C ARG A 98 -1.70 0.95 -11.70
N LEU A 99 -2.09 0.66 -10.46
CA LEU A 99 -1.33 0.98 -9.24
C LEU A 99 -0.38 -0.14 -8.79
N LEU A 100 -0.69 -1.41 -9.11
CA LEU A 100 0.10 -2.59 -8.75
C LEU A 100 1.60 -2.51 -9.11
N PRO A 101 2.03 -1.93 -10.24
CA PRO A 101 3.46 -1.77 -10.52
C PRO A 101 4.21 -0.92 -9.48
N GLY A 102 3.50 -0.12 -8.69
CA GLY A 102 4.04 0.67 -7.58
C GLY A 102 3.58 0.19 -6.21
N ILE A 103 3.37 -1.12 -6.04
CA ILE A 103 2.85 -1.72 -4.79
C ILE A 103 3.71 -1.42 -3.56
N SER A 104 5.02 -1.27 -3.72
CA SER A 104 5.97 -1.02 -2.62
C SER A 104 6.15 0.46 -2.30
N ALA A 105 5.52 1.35 -3.09
CA ALA A 105 5.68 2.78 -2.93
C ALA A 105 5.18 3.25 -1.56
N SER A 106 5.92 4.18 -0.94
CA SER A 106 5.73 4.59 0.46
C SER A 106 5.59 3.39 1.40
N ALA A 107 6.50 2.41 1.29
CA ALA A 107 6.49 1.16 2.04
C ALA A 107 5.19 0.33 1.89
N GLY A 108 4.44 0.53 0.81
CA GLY A 108 3.17 -0.14 0.53
C GLY A 108 1.98 0.41 1.31
N HIS A 109 2.08 1.57 1.96
CA HIS A 109 0.95 2.10 2.72
C HIS A 109 -0.24 2.50 1.87
N GLY A 110 -0.05 2.82 0.58
CA GLY A 110 -1.16 2.98 -0.37
C GLY A 110 -1.99 1.70 -0.50
N LEU A 111 -1.33 0.56 -0.76
CA LEU A 111 -1.95 -0.76 -0.79
C LEU A 111 -2.63 -1.09 0.54
N LEU A 112 -1.90 -0.95 1.65
CA LEU A 112 -2.41 -1.28 2.98
C LEU A 112 -3.69 -0.49 3.28
N ARG A 113 -3.66 0.83 3.04
CA ARG A 113 -4.82 1.70 3.30
C ARG A 113 -6.02 1.33 2.44
N VAL A 114 -5.82 1.03 1.16
CA VAL A 114 -6.88 0.52 0.26
C VAL A 114 -7.44 -0.82 0.77
N ALA A 115 -6.59 -1.78 1.12
CA ALA A 115 -7.03 -3.08 1.62
C ALA A 115 -7.84 -2.97 2.93
N HIS A 116 -7.43 -2.10 3.87
CA HIS A 116 -8.19 -1.81 5.07
C HIS A 116 -9.54 -1.14 4.75
N ALA A 117 -9.57 -0.17 3.83
CA ALA A 117 -10.80 0.49 3.41
C ALA A 117 -11.79 -0.50 2.75
N THR A 118 -11.30 -1.35 1.85
CA THR A 118 -12.10 -2.40 1.18
C THR A 118 -12.68 -3.38 2.20
N ARG A 119 -11.84 -3.89 3.11
CA ARG A 119 -12.32 -4.79 4.19
C ARG A 119 -13.35 -4.13 5.10
N SER A 120 -13.23 -2.82 5.32
CA SER A 120 -14.23 -2.03 6.05
C SER A 120 -15.54 -1.94 5.27
N LEU A 121 -15.49 -1.67 3.96
CA LEU A 121 -16.65 -1.59 3.08
C LEU A 121 -17.41 -2.92 2.98
N GLU A 122 -16.70 -4.04 2.86
CA GLU A 122 -17.29 -5.39 2.81
C GLU A 122 -18.11 -5.73 4.05
N ARG A 123 -17.73 -5.21 5.23
CA ARG A 123 -18.51 -5.38 6.46
C ARG A 123 -19.74 -4.49 6.51
N HIS A 124 -19.58 -3.23 6.09
CA HIS A 124 -20.65 -2.26 6.10
C HIS A 124 -20.28 -1.10 5.16
N GLN A 125 -21.13 -0.81 4.19
CA GLN A 125 -20.93 0.30 3.26
C GLN A 125 -21.55 1.58 3.83
N THR A 126 -20.73 2.61 4.03
CA THR A 126 -21.14 3.94 4.50
C THR A 126 -20.44 5.03 3.66
N PRO A 127 -20.99 6.26 3.61
CA PRO A 127 -20.31 7.37 2.94
C PRO A 127 -18.87 7.58 3.43
N GLU A 128 -18.63 7.47 4.73
CA GLU A 128 -17.31 7.68 5.33
C GLU A 128 -16.31 6.56 4.97
N ARG A 129 -16.78 5.33 4.74
CA ARG A 129 -15.92 4.23 4.30
C ARG A 129 -15.61 4.30 2.81
N LEU A 130 -16.56 4.77 1.99
CA LEU A 130 -16.31 5.07 0.58
C LEU A 130 -15.30 6.21 0.45
N GLU A 131 -15.45 7.24 1.27
CA GLU A 131 -14.50 8.34 1.38
C GLU A 131 -13.11 7.85 1.81
N GLU A 132 -13.02 6.94 2.78
CA GLU A 132 -11.74 6.35 3.18
C GLU A 132 -11.07 5.55 2.04
N LEU A 133 -11.84 4.86 1.20
CA LEU A 133 -11.29 4.22 0.01
C LEU A 133 -10.73 5.26 -0.96
N ALA A 134 -11.44 6.37 -1.20
CA ALA A 134 -10.96 7.47 -2.03
C ALA A 134 -9.64 8.05 -1.49
N HIS A 135 -9.52 8.24 -0.18
CA HIS A 135 -8.28 8.66 0.47
C HIS A 135 -7.15 7.61 0.33
N GLY A 136 -7.46 6.32 0.45
CA GLY A 136 -6.49 5.23 0.23
C GLY A 136 -5.94 5.20 -1.20
N LEU A 137 -6.83 5.27 -2.20
CA LEU A 137 -6.46 5.34 -3.61
C LEU A 137 -5.68 6.63 -3.92
N THR A 138 -6.06 7.75 -3.32
CA THR A 138 -5.32 9.02 -3.41
C THR A 138 -3.89 8.87 -2.90
N TYR A 139 -3.73 8.22 -1.74
CA TYR A 139 -2.41 8.02 -1.17
C TYR A 139 -1.53 7.15 -2.06
N TRP A 140 -2.08 6.07 -2.59
CA TRP A 140 -1.35 5.20 -3.51
C TRP A 140 -0.99 5.92 -4.82
N SER A 141 -1.94 6.65 -5.42
CA SER A 141 -1.69 7.41 -6.65
C SER A 141 -0.62 8.49 -6.50
N THR A 142 -0.62 9.21 -5.38
CA THR A 142 0.27 10.35 -5.14
C THR A 142 1.70 9.94 -4.83
N THR A 143 1.86 8.80 -4.14
CA THR A 143 3.17 8.22 -3.81
C THR A 143 3.69 7.25 -4.86
N PHE A 144 2.87 6.93 -5.87
CA PHE A 144 3.15 5.90 -6.86
C PHE A 144 4.58 6.02 -7.42
N ALA A 145 5.34 4.94 -7.25
CA ALA A 145 6.68 4.78 -7.80
C ALA A 145 6.79 3.36 -8.35
N ARG A 146 6.93 3.24 -9.66
CA ARG A 146 7.00 1.94 -10.33
C ARG A 146 8.27 1.20 -9.94
N LEU A 147 8.14 -0.07 -9.55
CA LEU A 147 9.27 -0.96 -9.34
C LEU A 147 10.01 -1.24 -10.66
N PRO A 148 11.36 -1.30 -10.65
CA PRO A 148 12.11 -1.63 -11.86
C PRO A 148 11.81 -3.07 -12.32
N GLY A 149 11.55 -3.22 -13.62
CA GLY A 149 11.18 -4.50 -14.23
C GLY A 149 9.74 -4.50 -14.73
N VAL A 150 9.40 -5.52 -15.52
CA VAL A 150 8.04 -5.74 -16.03
C VAL A 150 7.68 -7.19 -15.75
N ALA A 151 6.63 -7.40 -14.97
CA ALA A 151 6.07 -8.72 -14.71
C ALA A 151 5.58 -9.33 -16.04
N GLY A 152 6.23 -10.40 -16.50
CA GLY A 152 5.95 -10.96 -17.84
C GLY A 152 6.32 -12.43 -18.03
N SER A 153 7.59 -12.81 -17.83
CA SER A 153 8.03 -14.19 -18.09
C SER A 153 7.74 -15.14 -16.93
N LYS A 154 7.46 -16.42 -17.22
CA LYS A 154 7.31 -17.46 -16.20
C LYS A 154 8.66 -17.76 -15.57
N GLY A 155 8.84 -17.39 -14.31
CA GLY A 155 9.95 -17.86 -13.50
C GLY A 155 9.79 -19.35 -13.17
N ASN A 156 10.86 -19.98 -12.68
CA ASN A 156 10.88 -21.39 -12.30
C ASN A 156 11.33 -21.61 -10.84
N GLN A 157 11.53 -20.54 -10.08
CA GLN A 157 11.97 -20.61 -8.69
C GLN A 157 10.80 -20.37 -7.73
N ASN A 158 10.80 -21.06 -6.59
CA ASN A 158 9.98 -20.65 -5.44
C ASN A 158 10.63 -19.45 -4.71
N PRO A 159 9.88 -18.71 -3.86
CA PRO A 159 10.41 -17.54 -3.15
C PRO A 159 11.71 -17.79 -2.38
N LEU A 160 11.81 -18.92 -1.67
CA LEU A 160 12.98 -19.26 -0.87
C LEU A 160 14.24 -19.48 -1.73
N SER A 161 14.10 -20.16 -2.86
CA SER A 161 15.19 -20.38 -3.82
C SER A 161 15.65 -19.06 -4.46
N ALA A 162 14.72 -18.20 -4.85
CA ALA A 162 15.04 -16.88 -5.39
C ALA A 162 15.82 -16.03 -4.36
N LEU A 163 15.35 -16.00 -3.11
CA LEU A 163 15.99 -15.26 -2.02
C LEU A 163 17.43 -15.72 -1.75
N LYS A 164 17.72 -17.03 -1.85
CA LYS A 164 19.10 -17.57 -1.68
C LYS A 164 20.07 -17.10 -2.76
N THR A 165 19.57 -16.77 -3.95
CA THR A 165 20.39 -16.29 -5.07
C THR A 165 20.46 -14.77 -5.16
N LEU A 166 19.69 -14.07 -4.32
CA LEU A 166 19.60 -12.62 -4.33
C LEU A 166 20.92 -12.00 -3.86
N LYS A 167 21.54 -11.21 -4.75
CA LYS A 167 22.70 -10.40 -4.38
C LYS A 167 22.24 -9.19 -3.58
N LEU A 168 22.82 -9.00 -2.40
CA LEU A 168 22.57 -7.80 -1.60
C LEU A 168 23.13 -6.57 -2.33
N VAL A 169 22.40 -5.46 -2.26
CA VAL A 169 22.88 -4.16 -2.73
C VAL A 169 24.19 -3.82 -1.97
N PRO A 170 25.28 -3.45 -2.65
CA PRO A 170 26.55 -3.10 -2.01
C PRO A 170 26.36 -1.94 -1.00
N PRO A 171 27.02 -1.97 0.18
CA PRO A 171 26.84 -0.94 1.21
C PRO A 171 27.00 0.51 0.73
N GLU A 172 27.93 0.76 -0.18
CA GLU A 172 28.23 2.06 -0.79
C GLU A 172 27.11 2.58 -1.70
N SER A 173 26.28 1.68 -2.24
CA SER A 173 25.15 2.03 -3.10
C SER A 173 23.85 2.21 -2.32
N ARG A 174 23.81 1.86 -1.02
CA ARG A 174 22.59 1.95 -0.20
C ARG A 174 22.29 3.39 0.19
N SER A 175 21.01 3.75 0.16
CA SER A 175 20.55 5.01 0.75
C SER A 175 20.73 4.99 2.27
N LYS A 176 21.20 6.11 2.83
CA LYS A 176 21.34 6.33 4.28
C LYS A 176 20.10 6.96 4.92
N GLU A 177 19.09 7.25 4.10
CA GLU A 177 17.85 7.86 4.56
C GLU A 177 17.10 6.96 5.56
N GLY A 178 16.33 7.58 6.45
CA GLY A 178 15.55 6.89 7.48
C GLY A 178 14.33 6.15 6.93
N LEU A 179 13.75 6.63 5.83
CA LEU A 179 12.55 6.07 5.22
C LEU A 179 12.86 4.88 4.31
N ILE A 180 11.87 3.99 4.13
CA ILE A 180 11.97 2.82 3.24
C ILE A 180 11.98 3.26 1.77
N GLN A 181 11.15 4.23 1.40
CA GLN A 181 10.97 4.63 0.00
C GLN A 181 12.29 5.07 -0.69
N PRO A 182 13.12 5.96 -0.10
CA PRO A 182 14.41 6.30 -0.71
C PRO A 182 15.39 5.11 -0.82
N ARG A 183 15.24 4.09 0.04
CA ARG A 183 16.06 2.86 -0.05
C ARG A 183 15.63 1.99 -1.22
N LEU A 184 14.35 1.99 -1.58
CA LEU A 184 13.83 1.27 -2.76
C LEU A 184 14.21 1.98 -4.08
N GLN A 185 14.37 3.30 -4.09
CA GLN A 185 14.79 4.05 -5.29
C GLN A 185 16.18 3.63 -5.80
N VAL A 186 17.05 3.11 -4.93
CA VAL A 186 18.35 2.55 -5.32
C VAL A 186 18.20 1.38 -6.30
N LEU A 187 17.07 0.67 -6.27
CA LEU A 187 16.81 -0.49 -7.12
C LEU A 187 16.75 -0.12 -8.60
N GLU A 188 16.36 1.11 -8.95
CA GLU A 188 16.40 1.62 -10.34
C GLU A 188 17.80 1.59 -10.93
N ARG A 189 18.82 1.77 -10.08
CA ARG A 189 20.24 1.81 -10.46
C ARG A 189 20.98 0.51 -10.12
N THR A 190 20.27 -0.48 -9.57
CA THR A 190 20.87 -1.76 -9.19
C THR A 190 20.88 -2.68 -10.42
N PRO A 191 22.07 -3.06 -10.94
CA PRO A 191 22.15 -4.00 -12.06
C PRO A 191 21.38 -5.28 -11.76
N ASP A 192 20.77 -5.85 -12.78
CA ASP A 192 19.99 -7.09 -12.74
C ASP A 192 18.69 -7.09 -11.91
N PHE A 193 18.39 -6.06 -11.11
CA PHE A 193 17.16 -6.02 -10.30
C PHE A 193 15.89 -6.17 -11.15
N LYS A 194 15.86 -5.51 -12.33
CA LYS A 194 14.75 -5.58 -13.29
C LYS A 194 14.41 -6.99 -13.78
N HIS A 195 15.33 -7.95 -13.62
CA HIS A 195 15.12 -9.35 -14.01
C HIS A 195 14.60 -10.21 -12.85
N LEU A 196 14.75 -9.78 -11.60
CA LEU A 196 14.38 -10.55 -10.40
C LEU A 196 12.87 -10.78 -10.30
N VAL A 197 12.06 -9.79 -10.67
CA VAL A 197 10.58 -9.86 -10.69
C VAL A 197 10.03 -11.04 -11.50
N ASN A 198 10.85 -11.61 -12.40
CA ASN A 198 10.50 -12.70 -13.28
C ASN A 198 11.21 -14.03 -12.95
N GLN A 199 12.00 -14.11 -11.87
CA GLN A 199 12.66 -15.36 -11.46
C GLN A 199 11.72 -16.31 -10.72
N VAL A 200 10.73 -15.75 -10.02
CA VAL A 200 9.76 -16.49 -9.23
C VAL A 200 8.60 -17.04 -10.06
N GLN A 201 8.16 -18.24 -9.72
CA GLN A 201 6.94 -18.85 -10.23
C GLN A 201 5.74 -18.36 -9.39
N ALA A 202 5.10 -17.28 -9.85
CA ALA A 202 4.04 -16.58 -9.14
C ALA A 202 2.66 -16.79 -9.82
N GLU A 203 2.24 -18.04 -9.97
CA GLU A 203 0.99 -18.40 -10.68
C GLU A 203 -0.11 -18.91 -9.75
N ASP A 204 0.22 -19.29 -8.52
CA ASP A 204 -0.70 -19.92 -7.58
C ASP A 204 -0.95 -18.98 -6.38
N PRO A 205 -2.21 -18.83 -5.88
CA PRO A 205 -2.46 -18.22 -4.57
C PRO A 205 -1.58 -18.74 -3.43
N GLU A 206 -1.15 -20.01 -3.46
CA GLU A 206 -0.17 -20.58 -2.51
C GLU A 206 1.16 -19.79 -2.48
N PHE A 207 1.47 -19.05 -3.54
CA PHE A 207 2.65 -18.18 -3.60
C PHE A 207 2.61 -17.10 -2.51
N LEU A 208 1.45 -16.49 -2.24
CA LEU A 208 1.32 -15.51 -1.16
C LEU A 208 1.49 -16.16 0.20
N ASP A 209 1.07 -17.42 0.38
CA ASP A 209 1.30 -18.18 1.61
C ASP A 209 2.78 -18.40 1.84
N GLN A 210 3.49 -18.86 0.81
CA GLN A 210 4.94 -19.06 0.88
C GLN A 210 5.69 -17.76 1.16
N LEU A 211 5.32 -16.65 0.50
CA LEU A 211 5.93 -15.33 0.76
C LEU A 211 5.65 -14.84 2.19
N THR A 212 4.39 -14.91 2.62
CA THR A 212 3.97 -14.41 3.94
C THR A 212 4.65 -15.21 5.05
N GLU A 213 4.68 -16.54 4.95
CA GLU A 213 5.36 -17.40 5.91
C GLU A 213 6.88 -17.14 5.94
N LEU A 214 7.51 -17.05 4.76
CA LEU A 214 8.94 -16.81 4.65
C LEU A 214 9.33 -15.48 5.30
N PHE A 215 8.63 -14.39 4.98
CA PHE A 215 8.96 -13.07 5.54
C PHE A 215 8.53 -12.91 6.99
N ALA A 216 7.50 -13.62 7.47
CA ALA A 216 7.20 -13.70 8.89
C ALA A 216 8.35 -14.38 9.68
N ARG A 217 8.92 -15.46 9.15
CA ARG A 217 10.10 -16.11 9.74
C ARG A 217 11.33 -15.19 9.73
N ILE A 218 11.56 -14.44 8.66
CA ILE A 218 12.65 -13.45 8.59
C ILE A 218 12.42 -12.34 9.62
N PHE A 219 11.19 -11.81 9.71
CA PHE A 219 10.83 -10.82 10.71
C PHE A 219 11.14 -11.31 12.14
N LEU A 220 10.69 -12.52 12.51
CA LEU A 220 10.96 -13.08 13.84
C LEU A 220 12.45 -13.20 14.16
N ASN A 221 13.29 -13.50 13.17
CA ASN A 221 14.75 -13.60 13.35
C ASN A 221 15.48 -12.24 13.30
N HIS A 222 14.85 -11.19 12.79
CA HIS A 222 15.47 -9.88 12.54
C HIS A 222 14.68 -8.68 13.10
N HIS A 223 13.75 -8.92 14.04
CA HIS A 223 12.81 -7.92 14.59
C HIS A 223 13.48 -6.74 15.34
N GLY A 224 14.79 -6.78 15.57
CA GLY A 224 15.58 -5.66 16.07
C GLY A 224 15.72 -4.54 15.04
N SER A 225 16.95 -4.23 14.61
CA SER A 225 17.31 -3.02 13.85
C SER A 225 16.59 -2.81 12.50
N HIS A 226 15.93 -3.84 11.96
CA HIS A 226 15.25 -3.80 10.66
C HIS A 226 13.81 -4.32 10.71
N GLY A 227 13.23 -4.48 11.91
CA GLY A 227 11.92 -5.10 12.10
C GLY A 227 10.80 -4.47 11.26
N VAL A 228 10.80 -3.14 11.12
CA VAL A 228 9.78 -2.43 10.32
C VAL A 228 9.84 -2.80 8.83
N VAL A 229 11.03 -2.98 8.25
CA VAL A 229 11.16 -3.35 6.83
C VAL A 229 10.59 -4.75 6.58
N PHE A 230 10.94 -5.70 7.44
CA PHE A 230 10.45 -7.07 7.31
C PHE A 230 8.98 -7.22 7.69
N LEU A 231 8.45 -6.34 8.55
CA LEU A 231 7.01 -6.22 8.78
C LEU A 231 6.27 -5.94 7.47
N HIS A 232 6.72 -4.95 6.70
CA HIS A 232 6.13 -4.62 5.39
C HIS A 232 6.22 -5.77 4.38
N ALA A 233 7.28 -6.58 4.45
CA ALA A 233 7.49 -7.70 3.53
C ALA A 233 6.46 -8.86 3.70
N PHE A 234 5.70 -8.92 4.81
CA PHE A 234 4.60 -9.86 4.93
C PHE A 234 3.22 -9.18 5.04
N THR A 235 3.13 -7.94 5.53
CA THR A 235 1.86 -7.20 5.55
C THR A 235 1.41 -6.77 4.16
N GLY A 236 2.35 -6.44 3.26
CA GLY A 236 2.04 -6.14 1.84
C GLY A 236 1.38 -7.30 1.12
N PRO A 237 2.03 -8.49 1.02
CA PRO A 237 1.41 -9.69 0.44
C PRO A 237 0.09 -10.07 1.11
N SER A 238 -0.03 -9.92 2.44
CA SER A 238 -1.28 -10.19 3.16
C SER A 238 -2.40 -9.23 2.76
N ALA A 239 -2.10 -7.96 2.55
CA ALA A 239 -3.07 -6.97 2.10
C ALA A 239 -3.51 -7.19 0.65
N LEU A 240 -2.61 -7.66 -0.21
CA LEU A 240 -2.95 -8.01 -1.59
C LEU A 240 -4.02 -9.11 -1.67
N ARG A 241 -4.01 -10.08 -0.74
CA ARG A 241 -5.05 -11.13 -0.67
C ARG A 241 -6.46 -10.56 -0.49
N LEU A 242 -6.58 -9.48 0.29
CA LEU A 242 -7.86 -8.82 0.53
C LEU A 242 -8.42 -8.15 -0.73
N LEU A 243 -7.60 -7.98 -1.76
CA LEU A 243 -7.95 -7.31 -3.01
C LEU A 243 -8.05 -8.28 -4.19
N GLU A 244 -7.78 -9.57 -3.99
CA GLU A 244 -7.72 -10.56 -5.07
C GLU A 244 -9.05 -10.70 -5.83
N SER A 245 -10.19 -10.59 -5.13
CA SER A 245 -11.53 -10.65 -5.73
C SER A 245 -11.83 -9.51 -6.73
N TYR A 246 -11.03 -8.45 -6.69
CA TYR A 246 -11.10 -7.28 -7.57
C TYR A 246 -10.09 -7.35 -8.73
N LEU A 247 -9.29 -8.41 -8.84
CA LEU A 247 -8.34 -8.61 -9.93
C LEU A 247 -8.84 -9.65 -10.92
N SER A 248 -8.53 -9.46 -12.21
CA SER A 248 -8.64 -10.53 -13.19
C SER A 248 -7.58 -11.60 -12.90
N ARG A 249 -7.73 -12.82 -13.43
CA ARG A 249 -6.70 -13.86 -13.26
C ARG A 249 -5.32 -13.42 -13.77
N GLU A 250 -5.29 -12.68 -14.88
CA GLU A 250 -4.05 -12.11 -15.43
C GLU A 250 -3.45 -11.08 -14.47
N ASP A 251 -4.28 -10.18 -13.94
CA ASP A 251 -3.84 -9.17 -12.97
C ASP A 251 -3.37 -9.76 -11.66
N THR A 252 -4.02 -10.82 -11.16
CA THR A 252 -3.56 -11.54 -9.98
C THR A 252 -2.14 -12.05 -10.20
N VAL A 253 -1.87 -12.74 -11.31
CA VAL A 253 -0.51 -13.25 -11.62
C VAL A 253 0.51 -12.10 -11.72
N ARG A 254 0.12 -10.94 -12.29
CA ARG A 254 0.98 -9.74 -12.30
C ARG A 254 1.22 -9.20 -10.90
N ALA A 255 0.19 -9.11 -10.07
CA ALA A 255 0.25 -8.61 -8.71
C ALA A 255 1.16 -9.48 -7.83
N LEU A 256 1.05 -10.80 -7.95
CA LEU A 256 1.89 -11.76 -7.23
C LEU A 256 3.39 -11.53 -7.50
N LYS A 257 3.77 -11.12 -8.70
CA LYS A 257 5.18 -10.83 -9.02
C LYS A 257 5.70 -9.54 -8.40
N TYR A 258 4.83 -8.58 -8.11
CA TYR A 258 5.22 -7.33 -7.46
C TYR A 258 5.21 -7.42 -5.93
N ALA A 259 4.49 -8.39 -5.36
CA ALA A 259 4.38 -8.65 -3.92
C ALA A 259 5.65 -9.27 -3.33
#